data_AF-A0A3A0GDZ6-F1
#
_entry.id   AF-A0A3A0GDZ6-F1
#
_cell.length_a   1.000
_cell.length_b   1.000
_cell.length_c   1.000
_cell.angle_alpha   90.00
_cell.angle_beta   90.00
_cell.angle_gamma   90.00
#
_symmetry.space_group_name_H-M   'P 1'
#
loop_
_entity.id
_entity.type
_entity.pdbx_description
1 polymer ?
#
loop_
_entity_poly.entity_id
_entity_poly.type
_entity_poly.pdbx_seq_one_letter_code
_entity_poly.pdbx_strand_id
1 'polypeptide(L)' 'AGRENWLHESELVAIGPVTASAITEAGFEPALVAEPHTSQGIVCSIIKWAENRRQG' A
#
# COMPACT_ATOMS: atom_id res chain seq x y z
N ALA A 1 -17.54 -10.91 11.96
CA ALA A 1 -16.83 -11.25 10.71
C ALA A 1 -15.34 -11.21 11.01
N GLY A 2 -14.61 -12.31 10.75
CA GLY A 2 -13.19 -12.44 11.07
C GLY A 2 -12.31 -11.53 10.21
N ARG A 3 -11.02 -11.44 10.56
CA ARG A 3 -9.99 -10.66 9.81
C ARG A 3 -9.60 -11.29 8.46
N GLU A 4 -10.38 -12.25 7.99
CA GLU A 4 -10.03 -13.17 6.91
C GLU A 4 -9.97 -12.48 5.54
N ASN A 5 -10.69 -11.38 5.35
CA ASN A 5 -10.75 -10.66 4.06
C ASN A 5 -10.11 -9.26 4.05
N TRP A 6 -9.53 -8.81 5.17
CA TRP A 6 -9.08 -7.41 5.30
C TRP A 6 -8.03 -7.00 4.28
N LEU A 7 -7.14 -7.92 3.91
CA LEU A 7 -6.10 -7.64 2.92
C LEU A 7 -6.66 -7.45 1.51
N HIS A 8 -7.76 -8.12 1.16
CA HIS A 8 -8.42 -7.96 -0.15
C HIS A 8 -9.24 -6.66 -0.24
N GLU A 9 -9.71 -6.15 0.89
CA GLU A 9 -10.51 -4.92 0.97
C GLU A 9 -9.67 -3.68 1.28
N SER A 10 -8.37 -3.85 1.52
CA SER A 10 -7.44 -2.78 1.86
C SER A 10 -6.46 -2.52 0.73
N GLU A 11 -6.00 -1.28 0.65
CA GLU A 11 -4.97 -0.89 -0.31
C GLU A 11 -3.62 -0.96 0.35
N LEU A 12 -2.71 -1.70 -0.28
CA LEU A 12 -1.44 -2.07 0.32
C LEU A 12 -0.34 -1.09 -0.10
N VAL A 13 0.31 -0.47 0.89
CA VAL A 13 1.47 0.40 0.66
C VAL A 13 2.72 -0.30 1.17
N ALA A 14 3.71 -0.46 0.29
CA ALA A 14 5.02 -1.02 0.65
C ALA A 14 5.95 0.08 1.18
N ILE A 15 6.65 -0.18 2.30
CA ILE A 15 7.70 0.72 2.81
C ILE A 15 8.92 0.79 1.89
N GLY A 16 9.10 -0.20 1.01
CA GLY A 16 10.16 -0.22 0.02
C GLY A 16 10.11 -1.46 -0.89
N PRO A 17 11.07 -1.59 -1.82
CA PRO A 17 11.02 -2.56 -2.91
C PRO A 17 11.01 -4.02 -2.44
N VAL A 18 11.69 -4.33 -1.33
CA VAL A 18 11.67 -5.69 -0.76
C VAL A 18 10.27 -6.06 -0.27
N THR A 19 9.60 -5.15 0.43
CA THR A 19 8.21 -5.37 0.88
C THR A 19 7.24 -5.41 -0.30
N ALA A 20 7.47 -4.62 -1.35
CA ALA A 20 6.66 -4.66 -2.57
C ALA A 20 6.76 -6.05 -3.24
N SER A 21 7.97 -6.61 -3.34
CA SER A 21 8.18 -7.99 -3.85
C SER A 21 7.41 -9.00 -3.01
N ALA A 22 7.48 -8.91 -1.67
CA ALA A 22 6.77 -9.81 -0.78
C ALA A 22 5.23 -9.72 -0.93
N ILE A 23 4.70 -8.52 -1.19
CA ILE A 23 3.27 -8.32 -1.48
C ILE A 23 2.89 -9.04 -2.78
N THR A 24 3.67 -8.87 -3.84
CA THR A 24 3.48 -9.56 -5.13
C THR A 24 3.61 -11.07 -5.01
N GLU A 25 4.62 -11.57 -4.30
CA GLU A 25 4.82 -13.00 -4.03
C GLU A 25 3.67 -13.61 -3.23
N ALA A 26 3.01 -12.82 -2.38
CA ALA A 26 1.81 -13.21 -1.65
C ALA A 26 0.52 -13.17 -2.51
N GLY A 27 0.61 -12.77 -3.78
CA GLY A 27 -0.53 -12.73 -4.71
C GLY A 27 -1.34 -11.42 -4.66
N PHE A 28 -0.79 -10.36 -4.09
CA PHE A 28 -1.39 -9.03 -4.05
C PHE A 28 -0.61 -8.04 -4.90
N GLU A 29 -1.23 -6.92 -5.26
CA GLU A 29 -0.54 -5.82 -5.94
C GLU A 29 -0.39 -4.63 -4.99
N PRO A 30 0.83 -4.12 -4.76
CA PRO A 30 1.01 -2.91 -3.96
C PRO A 30 0.45 -1.70 -4.71
N ALA A 31 -0.45 -0.96 -4.07
CA ALA A 31 -1.01 0.27 -4.64
C ALA A 31 0.07 1.34 -4.84
N LEU A 32 1.02 1.43 -3.89
CA LEU A 32 2.16 2.34 -3.91
C LEU A 32 3.35 1.74 -3.17
N VAL A 33 4.55 2.16 -3.57
CA VAL A 33 5.79 1.99 -2.79
C VAL A 33 6.17 3.37 -2.26
N ALA A 34 6.47 3.48 -0.96
CA ALA A 34 6.86 4.73 -0.34
C ALA A 34 8.21 5.23 -0.85
N GLU A 35 8.28 6.51 -1.21
CA GLU A 35 9.54 7.20 -1.50
C GLU A 35 9.52 8.56 -0.78
N PRO A 36 10.44 8.82 0.16
CA PRO A 36 11.51 7.94 0.62
C PRO A 36 11.01 6.74 1.44
N HIS A 37 11.82 5.68 1.55
CA HIS A 37 11.53 4.46 2.33
C HIS A 37 11.55 4.70 3.86
N THR A 38 10.69 5.60 4.34
CA THR A 38 10.58 6.02 5.74
C THR A 38 9.12 6.03 6.19
N SER A 39 8.88 6.11 7.49
CA SER A 39 7.53 6.24 8.03
C SER A 39 6.80 7.49 7.49
N GLN A 40 7.53 8.59 7.27
CA GLN A 40 6.97 9.79 6.63
C GLN A 40 6.61 9.53 5.17
N GLY A 41 7.43 8.79 4.43
CA GLY A 41 7.13 8.38 3.06
C GLY A 41 5.86 7.54 2.95
N ILE A 42 5.63 6.60 3.88
CA ILE A 42 4.36 5.85 3.93
C ILE A 42 3.16 6.79 4.07
N VAL A 43 3.22 7.72 5.03
CA VAL A 43 2.12 8.67 5.26
C VAL A 43 1.86 9.51 4.02
N CYS A 44 2.91 10.02 3.37
CA CYS A 44 2.80 10.76 2.11
C CYS A 44 2.17 9.90 1.01
N SER A 45 2.56 8.63 0.88
CA SER A 45 1.96 7.71 -0.10
C SER A 45 0.48 7.47 0.16
N ILE A 46 0.06 7.27 1.42
CA ILE A 46 -1.35 7.10 1.78
C ILE A 46 -2.17 8.36 1.42
N ILE A 47 -1.64 9.55 1.71
CA ILE A 47 -2.28 10.81 1.35
C ILE A 47 -2.44 10.92 -0.16
N LYS A 48 -1.37 10.67 -0.93
CA LYS A 48 -1.39 10.69 -2.39
C LYS A 48 -2.42 9.71 -2.98
N TRP A 49 -2.48 8.49 -2.43
CA TRP A 49 -3.50 7.51 -2.82
C TRP A 49 -4.92 8.02 -2.56
N ALA A 50 -5.17 8.60 -1.38
CA ALA A 50 -6.46 9.15 -1.00
C ALA A 50 -6.88 10.34 -1.87
N GLU A 51 -5.93 11.19 -2.27
CA GLU A 51 -6.17 12.31 -3.19
C GLU A 51 -6.55 11.82 -4.59
N ASN A 52 -5.80 10.85 -5.13
CA ASN A 52 -6.09 10.27 -6.45
C ASN A 52 -7.48 9.63 -6.49
N ARG A 53 -7.88 8.95 -5.41
CA ARG A 53 -9.18 8.29 -5.32
C ARG A 53 -10.37 9.27 -5.28
N ARG A 54 -10.16 10.50 -4.81
CA ARG A 54 -11.22 11.54 -4.73
C ARG A 54 -11.44 12.28 -6.05
N GLN A 55 -10.48 12.20 -6.97
CA GLN A 55 -10.51 12.90 -8.25
C GLN A 55 -11.01 12.02 -9.40
N GLY A 56 -11.14 10.70 -9.17
CA GLY A 56 -11.69 9.73 -10.10
C GLY A 56 -13.16 9.41 -9.88
#